data_AF-A0A4V3RX06-F1
#
_entry.id   AF-A0A4V3RX06-F1
#
_cell.length_a   1.000
_cell.length_b   1.000
_cell.length_c   1.000
_cell.angle_alpha   90.00
_cell.angle_beta   90.00
_cell.angle_gamma   90.00
#
_symmetry.space_group_name_H-M   'P 1'
#
loop_
_entity.id
_entity.type
_entity.pdbx_description
1 polymer ?
#
loop_
_entity_poly.entity_id
_entity_poly.type
_entity_poly.pdbx_seq_one_letter_code
_entity_poly.pdbx_strand_id
1 'polypeptide(L)'
;GADELPVDPTSDLPRGYEAHEVEPERDVMDTWATSSVSAQLNSRAISEDFALDYETHKRLFPMALRPQAHEIIRTWAFYTIVKAPHHEQTIPWRNIAISG
;
A
#
# COMPACT_ATOMS: atom_id res chain seq x y z
N GLY A 1 -12.33 -7.81 12.00
CA GLY A 1 -10.89 -7.88 11.73
C GLY A 1 -10.66 -7.63 10.25
N ALA A 2 -9.66 -8.27 9.61
CA ALA A 2 -9.46 -8.14 8.16
C ALA A 2 -10.69 -8.60 7.35
N ASP A 3 -11.52 -9.47 7.93
CA ASP A 3 -12.81 -9.93 7.44
C ASP A 3 -13.91 -8.86 7.39
N GLU A 4 -13.73 -7.73 8.07
CA GLU A 4 -14.65 -6.59 8.01
C GLU A 4 -14.26 -5.59 6.91
N LEU A 5 -13.06 -5.71 6.33
CA LEU A 5 -12.57 -4.76 5.33
C LEU A 5 -13.17 -5.06 3.93
N PRO A 6 -13.40 -4.02 3.11
CA PRO A 6 -13.20 -2.60 3.39
C PRO A 6 -14.32 -1.99 4.26
N VAL A 7 -13.95 -1.02 5.11
CA VAL A 7 -14.86 -0.26 5.98
C VAL A 7 -14.72 1.23 5.64
N ASP A 8 -15.83 1.95 5.52
CA ASP A 8 -15.88 3.41 5.55
C ASP A 8 -16.31 3.87 6.94
N PRO A 9 -15.41 4.41 7.77
CA PRO A 9 -15.73 4.78 9.15
C PRO A 9 -16.80 5.88 9.25
N THR A 10 -17.09 6.61 8.17
CA THR A 10 -18.11 7.66 8.17
C THR A 10 -19.53 7.13 7.98
N SER A 11 -19.68 5.91 7.46
CA SER A 11 -20.96 5.23 7.26
C SER A 11 -21.12 3.94 8.05
N ASP A 12 -20.02 3.27 8.36
CA ASP A 12 -20.00 1.93 8.92
C ASP A 12 -19.60 1.96 10.41
N LEU A 13 -20.41 1.32 11.25
CA LEU A 13 -20.14 1.19 12.67
C LEU A 13 -19.29 -0.08 12.93
N PRO A 14 -18.13 0.02 13.60
CA PRO A 14 -17.31 -1.14 13.89
C PRO A 14 -18.06 -2.13 14.79
N ARG A 15 -17.88 -3.43 14.53
CA ARG A 15 -18.57 -4.47 15.32
C ARG A 15 -18.21 -4.35 16.81
N GLY A 16 -19.25 -4.39 17.64
CA GLY A 16 -19.11 -4.39 19.10
C GLY A 16 -19.08 -3.01 19.74
N TYR A 17 -19.32 -1.94 18.97
CA TYR A 17 -19.48 -0.58 19.47
C TYR A 17 -20.87 -0.05 19.12
N GLU A 18 -21.39 0.81 19.98
CA GLU A 18 -22.55 1.66 19.70
C GLU A 18 -22.08 3.01 19.15
N ALA A 19 -22.93 3.68 18.35
CA ALA A 19 -22.55 4.91 17.64
C ALA A 19 -22.15 6.09 18.54
N HIS A 20 -22.48 6.06 19.83
CA HIS A 20 -22.11 7.11 20.79
C HIS A 20 -20.78 6.84 21.50
N GLU A 21 -20.21 5.65 21.33
CA GLU A 21 -18.94 5.23 21.97
C GLU A 21 -17.72 5.56 21.11
N VAL A 22 -17.93 5.87 19.83
CA VAL A 22 -16.87 6.08 18.84
C VAL A 22 -17.11 7.34 18.02
N GLU A 23 -16.03 7.97 17.58
CA GLU A 23 -16.06 9.08 16.64
C GLU A 23 -15.42 8.61 15.31
N PRO A 24 -16.08 8.86 14.16
CA PRO A 24 -15.55 8.42 12.88
C PRO A 24 -14.31 9.24 12.48
N GLU A 25 -13.27 8.55 11.99
CA GLU A 25 -12.13 9.22 11.34
C GLU A 25 -12.58 9.84 10.01
N ARG A 26 -12.23 11.10 9.79
CA ARG A 26 -12.62 11.89 8.61
C ARG A 26 -11.42 12.34 7.78
N ASP A 27 -10.22 12.24 8.33
CA ASP A 27 -9.01 12.57 7.61
C ASP A 27 -8.77 11.57 6.48
N VAL A 28 -8.28 12.10 5.37
CA VAL A 28 -7.85 11.30 4.23
C VAL A 28 -6.33 11.15 4.26
N MET A 29 -5.85 9.96 3.90
CA MET A 29 -4.42 9.74 3.76
C MET A 29 -3.84 10.60 2.65
N ASP A 30 -2.59 11.04 2.85
CA ASP A 30 -1.80 11.67 1.80
C ASP A 30 -1.68 10.77 0.56
N THR A 31 -1.76 11.37 -0.63
CA THR A 31 -1.72 10.63 -1.91
C THR A 31 -0.47 9.74 -2.06
N TRP A 32 0.66 10.14 -1.47
CA TRP A 32 1.89 9.34 -1.52
C TRP A 32 1.84 8.12 -0.61
N ALA A 33 0.98 8.09 0.42
CA ALA A 33 0.74 6.90 1.23
C ALA A 33 0.22 5.74 0.37
N THR A 34 -0.73 6.02 -0.53
CA THR A 34 -1.28 5.02 -1.46
C THR A 34 -0.36 4.79 -2.67
N SER A 35 0.18 5.87 -3.26
CA SER A 35 1.04 5.74 -4.44
C SER A 35 2.29 4.91 -4.13
N SER A 36 2.86 5.06 -2.94
CA SER A 36 4.07 4.33 -2.52
C SER A 36 3.91 2.82 -2.38
N VAL A 37 2.68 2.29 -2.41
CA VAL A 37 2.43 0.83 -2.42
C VAL A 37 1.96 0.34 -3.79
N SER A 38 2.19 1.11 -4.86
CA SER A 38 1.75 0.75 -6.22
C SER A 38 2.25 -0.63 -6.67
N ALA A 39 3.46 -1.04 -6.31
CA ALA A 39 3.99 -2.35 -6.68
C ALA A 39 3.18 -3.48 -6.02
N GLN A 40 2.91 -3.35 -4.72
CA GLN A 40 2.07 -4.24 -3.91
C GLN A 40 0.61 -4.29 -4.42
N LEU A 41 0.02 -3.13 -4.72
CA LEU A 41 -1.34 -3.06 -5.28
C LEU A 41 -1.43 -3.76 -6.64
N ASN A 42 -0.45 -3.54 -7.52
CA ASN A 42 -0.39 -4.19 -8.83
C ASN A 42 -0.21 -5.70 -8.72
N SER A 43 0.54 -6.16 -7.72
CA SER A 43 0.76 -7.57 -7.43
C SER A 43 -0.30 -8.18 -6.52
N ARG A 44 -1.35 -7.41 -6.17
CA ARG A 44 -2.56 -7.82 -5.43
C ARG A 44 -2.32 -8.29 -3.99
N ALA A 45 -1.26 -7.83 -3.34
CA ALA A 45 -1.03 -8.06 -1.92
C ALA A 45 -0.10 -7.01 -1.31
N ILE A 46 -0.33 -6.66 -0.04
CA ILE A 46 0.58 -5.84 0.78
C ILE A 46 1.62 -6.71 1.48
N SER A 47 1.18 -7.85 2.02
CA SER A 47 1.97 -8.90 2.67
C SER A 47 1.24 -10.24 2.51
N GLU A 48 1.82 -11.34 2.99
CA GLU A 48 1.17 -12.66 2.98
C GLU A 48 -0.19 -12.66 3.70
N ASP A 49 -0.28 -11.98 4.85
CA ASP A 49 -1.52 -11.87 5.65
C ASP A 49 -2.57 -10.93 5.02
N PHE A 50 -2.14 -10.03 4.15
CA PHE A 50 -2.99 -9.02 3.50
C PHE A 50 -2.88 -9.12 1.98
N ALA A 51 -3.35 -10.26 1.46
CA ALA A 51 -3.32 -10.61 0.06
C ALA A 51 -4.71 -10.93 -0.48
N LEU A 52 -5.04 -10.37 -1.66
CA LEU A 52 -6.15 -10.86 -2.46
C LEU A 52 -5.72 -12.06 -3.33
N ASP A 53 -4.46 -12.08 -3.74
CA ASP A 53 -3.84 -13.17 -4.51
C ASP A 53 -2.33 -13.21 -4.26
N TYR A 54 -1.91 -14.00 -3.27
CA TYR A 54 -0.51 -14.08 -2.89
C TYR A 54 0.36 -14.87 -3.89
N GLU A 55 -0.23 -15.78 -4.68
CA GLU A 55 0.50 -16.50 -5.71
C GLU A 55 0.89 -15.58 -6.87
N THR A 56 -0.02 -14.69 -7.29
CA THR A 56 0.31 -13.61 -8.22
C THR A 56 1.36 -12.66 -7.61
N HIS A 57 1.25 -12.36 -6.31
CA HIS A 57 2.20 -11.50 -5.63
C HIS A 57 3.64 -12.03 -5.72
N LYS A 58 3.86 -13.28 -5.31
CA LYS A 58 5.18 -13.95 -5.36
C LYS A 58 5.81 -13.99 -6.75
N ARG A 59 4.98 -13.94 -7.80
CA ARG A 59 5.45 -13.94 -9.19
C ARG A 59 5.84 -12.55 -9.70
N LEU A 60 5.19 -11.50 -9.21
CA LEU A 60 5.34 -10.14 -9.73
C LEU A 60 6.24 -9.26 -8.85
N PHE A 61 6.31 -9.52 -7.55
CA PHE A 61 7.07 -8.73 -6.58
C PHE A 61 8.35 -9.47 -6.16
N PRO A 62 9.54 -8.84 -6.18
CA PRO A 62 9.82 -7.46 -6.60
C PRO A 62 9.65 -7.25 -8.11
N MET A 63 9.19 -6.06 -8.50
CA MET A 63 8.99 -5.69 -9.90
C MET A 63 10.32 -5.64 -10.67
N ALA A 64 10.29 -5.92 -11.97
CA ALA A 64 11.52 -5.95 -12.77
C ALA A 64 12.14 -4.55 -12.99
N LEU A 65 11.31 -3.55 -13.29
CA LEU A 65 11.72 -2.19 -13.65
C LEU A 65 10.73 -1.15 -13.12
N ARG A 66 11.25 -0.04 -12.58
CA ARG A 66 10.50 1.16 -12.23
C ARG A 66 10.93 2.34 -13.12
N PRO A 67 10.15 2.74 -14.14
CA PRO A 67 10.41 3.96 -14.90
C PRO A 67 9.78 5.18 -14.21
N GLN A 68 10.51 6.30 -14.13
CA GLN A 68 10.00 7.58 -13.61
C GLN A 68 10.93 8.78 -13.93
N ALA A 69 10.45 10.00 -13.69
CA ALA A 69 11.26 11.21 -13.69
C ALA A 69 11.97 11.46 -12.35
N HIS A 70 12.99 12.33 -12.37
CA HIS A 70 13.78 12.67 -11.18
C HIS A 70 13.02 13.50 -10.13
N GLU A 71 11.95 14.20 -10.53
CA GLU A 71 11.19 15.12 -9.68
C GLU A 71 10.52 14.42 -8.46
N ILE A 72 10.15 13.15 -8.60
CA ILE A 72 9.44 12.34 -7.58
C ILE A 72 10.34 11.38 -6.81
N ILE A 73 11.66 11.58 -6.81
CA ILE A 73 12.58 10.72 -6.07
C ILE A 73 12.36 10.84 -4.55
N ARG A 74 12.20 12.06 -4.03
CA ARG A 74 12.08 12.33 -2.59
C ARG A 74 10.73 11.94 -1.98
N THR A 75 9.72 11.69 -2.82
CA THR A 75 8.38 11.25 -2.40
C THR A 75 8.14 9.82 -2.86
N TRP A 76 7.62 9.62 -4.06
CA TRP A 76 7.13 8.32 -4.52
C TRP A 76 8.19 7.21 -4.44
N ALA A 77 9.37 7.45 -5.02
CA ALA A 77 10.42 6.42 -5.05
C ALA A 77 10.91 6.10 -3.64
N PHE A 78 11.27 7.13 -2.88
CA PHE A 78 11.75 6.96 -1.51
C PHE A 78 10.71 6.24 -0.62
N TYR A 79 9.44 6.65 -0.67
CA TYR A 79 8.40 6.03 0.16
C TYR A 79 8.17 4.58 -0.25
N THR A 80 8.22 4.26 -1.54
CA THR A 80 8.07 2.86 -1.98
C THR A 80 9.26 1.99 -1.54
N ILE A 81 10.48 2.54 -1.57
CA ILE A 81 11.70 1.87 -1.06
C ILE A 81 11.59 1.60 0.45
N VAL A 82 10.96 2.50 1.23
CA VAL A 82 10.76 2.29 2.67
C VAL A 82 9.60 1.31 2.95
N LYS A 83 8.51 1.40 2.18
CA LYS A 83 7.31 0.56 2.36
C LYS A 83 7.56 -0.92 2.08
N ALA A 84 8.35 -1.26 1.06
CA ALA A 84 8.62 -2.65 0.71
C ALA A 84 9.28 -3.48 1.84
N PRO A 85 10.40 -3.06 2.45
CA PRO A 85 10.96 -3.78 3.59
C PRO A 85 10.04 -3.71 4.81
N HIS A 86 9.33 -2.59 5.02
CA HIS A 86 8.39 -2.47 6.13
C HIS A 86 7.27 -3.51 6.07
N HIS A 87 6.74 -3.82 4.89
CA HIS A 87 5.63 -4.77 4.73
C HIS A 87 6.06 -6.22 4.49
N GLU A 88 7.18 -6.46 3.80
CA GLU A 88 7.56 -7.83 3.39
C GLU A 88 9.08 -8.07 3.34
N GLN A 89 9.88 -7.26 4.04
CA GLN A 89 11.34 -7.44 4.19
C GLN A 89 12.10 -7.62 2.85
N THR A 90 11.61 -6.98 1.78
CA THR A 90 12.16 -7.08 0.43
C THR A 90 12.26 -5.71 -0.25
N ILE A 91 12.87 -5.68 -1.44
CA ILE A 91 12.95 -4.48 -2.29
C ILE A 91 11.70 -4.33 -3.15
N PRO A 92 11.30 -3.12 -3.58
CA PRO A 92 10.10 -2.96 -4.40
C PRO A 92 10.32 -3.30 -5.89
N TRP A 93 11.55 -3.14 -6.37
CA TRP A 93 11.95 -3.42 -7.75
C TRP A 93 13.44 -3.72 -7.84
N ARG A 94 13.83 -4.45 -8.90
CA ARG A 94 15.24 -4.79 -9.17
C ARG A 94 16.01 -3.69 -9.90
N ASN A 95 15.33 -2.94 -10.78
CA ASN A 95 15.93 -1.87 -11.56
C ASN A 95 15.06 -0.61 -11.52
N ILE A 96 15.68 0.56 -11.64
CA ILE A 96 15.00 1.85 -11.76
C ILE A 96 15.59 2.63 -12.94
N ALA A 97 14.73 3.18 -13.78
CA ALA A 97 15.11 4.09 -14.86
C ALA A 97 14.63 5.50 -14.52
N ILE A 98 15.56 6.44 -14.46
CA ILE A 98 15.30 7.84 -14.12
C ILE A 98 15.49 8.69 -15.37
N SER A 99 14.42 9.37 -15.80
CA SER A 99 14.52 10.41 -16.83
C SER A 99 14.93 11.75 -16.21
N GLY A 100 15.87 12.41 -16.89
CA GLY A 100 16.33 13.77 -16.60
C GLY A 100 15.41 14.82 -17.20
#